data_AF-A0A9E4H4Q6-F1
#
_entry.id   AF-A0A9E4H4Q6-F1
#
_cell.length_a   1.000
_cell.length_b   1.000
_cell.length_c   1.000
_cell.angle_alpha   90.00
_cell.angle_beta   90.00
_cell.angle_gamma   90.00
#
_symmetry.space_group_name_H-M   'P 1'
#
loop_
_entity.id
_entity.type
_entity.pdbx_description
1 polymer ?
#
loop_
_entity_poly.entity_id
_entity_poly.type
_entity_poly.pdbx_seq_one_letter_code
_entity_poly.pdbx_strand_id
1 'polypeptide(L)'
;MELNDEREKHIEAEHDELLPNRREYIALTLDSPDRVQISPSDADARVFSRWYPELAKYVIVVVVIHPGPRNWIITAYISRRPATGETEWIRN
;
A
#
# COMPACT_ATOMS: atom_id res chain seq x y z
N MET A 1 12.21 3.09 -3.51
CA MET A 1 11.01 3.19 -2.67
C MET A 1 11.45 2.97 -1.24
N GLU A 2 11.30 3.96 -0.37
CA GLU A 2 11.86 3.92 0.98
C GLU A 2 10.73 3.87 2.02
N LEU A 3 10.76 2.87 2.89
CA LEU A 3 10.05 2.87 4.16
C LEU A 3 11.06 3.47 5.15
N ASN A 4 10.87 4.71 5.59
CA ASN A 4 11.75 5.30 6.61
C ASN A 4 11.37 4.78 8.01
N ASP A 5 12.32 4.80 8.95
CA ASP A 5 12.13 4.26 10.30
C ASP A 5 10.93 4.89 11.05
N GLU A 6 10.60 6.15 10.75
CA GLU A 6 9.46 6.85 11.35
C GLU A 6 8.12 6.32 10.83
N ARG A 7 8.00 6.03 9.53
CA ARG A 7 6.80 5.45 8.93
C ARG A 7 6.67 3.97 9.24
N GLU A 8 7.79 3.25 9.37
CA GLU A 8 7.78 1.87 9.85
C GLU A 8 7.18 1.79 11.26
N LYS A 9 7.65 2.63 12.20
CA LYS A 9 7.09 2.70 13.56
C LYS A 9 5.62 3.13 13.60
N HIS A 10 5.20 4.01 12.70
CA HIS A 10 3.80 4.42 12.60
C HIS A 10 2.90 3.27 12.12
N ILE A 11 3.33 2.54 11.09
CA ILE A 11 2.59 1.37 10.59
C ILE A 11 2.61 0.24 11.63
N GLU A 12 3.72 0.02 12.34
CA GLU A 12 3.77 -0.93 13.46
C GLU A 12 2.80 -0.57 14.59
N ALA A 13 2.68 0.72 14.90
CA ALA A 13 1.81 1.19 15.98
C ALA A 13 0.31 1.14 15.62
N GLU A 14 -0.04 1.41 14.36
CA GLU A 14 -1.45 1.48 13.92
C GLU A 14 -1.95 0.22 13.22
N HIS A 15 -1.04 -0.60 12.70
CA HIS A 15 -1.33 -1.78 11.87
C HIS A 15 -0.43 -2.97 12.24
N ASP A 16 -0.50 -3.40 13.52
CA ASP A 16 0.19 -4.58 14.07
C ASP A 16 -0.10 -5.89 13.31
N GLU A 17 -1.21 -5.93 12.58
CA GLU A 17 -1.63 -6.99 11.68
C GLU A 17 -0.74 -7.16 10.44
N LEU A 18 0.12 -6.18 10.14
CA LEU A 18 0.97 -6.11 8.95
C LEU A 18 2.46 -6.04 9.30
N LEU A 19 2.83 -5.28 10.34
CA LEU A 19 4.19 -5.25 10.84
C LEU A 19 4.26 -5.70 12.30
N PRO A 20 5.36 -6.36 12.71
CA PRO A 20 6.58 -6.64 11.92
C PRO A 20 6.47 -7.88 11.01
N ASN A 21 5.49 -8.75 11.25
CA ASN A 21 5.51 -10.14 10.75
C ASN A 21 5.14 -10.32 9.27
N ARG A 22 4.56 -9.31 8.61
CA ARG A 22 4.00 -9.44 7.24
C ARG A 22 4.54 -8.36 6.28
N ARG A 23 5.76 -7.87 6.53
CA ARG A 23 6.44 -6.89 5.66
C ARG A 23 6.56 -7.35 4.20
N GLU A 24 6.69 -8.66 3.97
CA GLU A 24 6.76 -9.25 2.63
C GLU A 24 5.53 -8.93 1.76
N TYR A 25 4.34 -8.85 2.37
CA TYR A 25 3.10 -8.53 1.67
C TYR A 25 3.09 -7.09 1.18
N ILE A 26 3.77 -6.17 1.87
CA ILE A 26 3.94 -4.80 1.39
C ILE A 26 4.77 -4.81 0.11
N ALA A 27 5.93 -5.47 0.14
CA ALA A 27 6.83 -5.55 -1.02
C ALA A 27 6.16 -6.22 -2.24
N LEU A 28 5.48 -7.35 -2.02
CA LEU A 28 4.76 -8.08 -3.07
C LEU A 28 3.58 -7.29 -3.66
N THR A 29 2.91 -6.45 -2.85
CA THR A 29 1.81 -5.59 -3.33
C THR A 29 2.34 -4.48 -4.23
N LEU A 30 3.54 -3.98 -3.96
CA LEU A 30 4.17 -2.92 -4.74
C LEU A 30 4.81 -3.43 -6.03
N ASP A 31 5.39 -4.63 -5.97
CA ASP A 31 6.00 -5.28 -7.14
C ASP A 31 4.95 -5.76 -8.15
N SER A 32 3.86 -6.35 -7.66
CA SER A 32 2.85 -7.01 -8.49
C SER A 32 1.42 -6.72 -8.01
N PRO A 33 0.95 -5.45 -8.04
CA PRO A 33 -0.41 -5.10 -7.61
C PRO A 33 -1.48 -5.74 -8.50
N ASP A 34 -2.69 -5.93 -7.96
CA ASP A 34 -3.88 -6.27 -8.76
C ASP A 34 -4.57 -4.99 -9.26
N ARG A 35 -4.46 -3.90 -8.51
CA ARG A 35 -5.05 -2.61 -8.84
C ARG A 35 -4.23 -1.45 -8.28
N VAL A 36 -4.12 -0.40 -9.08
CA VAL A 36 -3.54 0.90 -8.70
C VAL A 36 -4.59 1.98 -8.88
N GLN A 37 -4.76 2.80 -7.84
CA GLN A 37 -5.73 3.89 -7.80
C GLN A 37 -5.07 5.19 -7.38
N ILE A 38 -5.63 6.32 -7.80
CA ILE A 38 -5.30 7.63 -7.26
C ILE A 38 -5.99 7.77 -5.90
N SER A 39 -5.25 8.25 -4.89
CA SER A 39 -5.83 8.50 -3.58
C SER A 39 -6.88 9.61 -3.66
N PRO A 40 -8.06 9.45 -3.04
CA PRO A 40 -9.08 10.49 -3.03
C PRO A 40 -8.70 11.75 -2.25
N SER A 41 -7.72 11.65 -1.33
CA SER A 41 -7.28 12.75 -0.49
C SER A 41 -5.98 13.42 -0.98
N ASP A 42 -5.28 12.82 -1.94
CA ASP A 42 -3.97 13.29 -2.43
C ASP A 42 -3.71 12.80 -3.86
N ALA A 43 -3.66 13.73 -4.81
CA ALA A 43 -3.47 13.43 -6.23
C ALA A 43 -2.06 12.89 -6.56
N ASP A 44 -1.08 13.18 -5.71
CA ASP A 44 0.29 12.66 -5.83
C ASP A 44 0.43 11.29 -5.16
N ALA A 45 -0.60 10.81 -4.46
CA ALA A 45 -0.59 9.50 -3.84
C ALA A 45 -1.27 8.43 -4.70
N ARG A 46 -0.65 7.25 -4.73
CA ARG A 46 -1.19 6.03 -5.31
C ARG A 46 -1.49 4.99 -4.26
N VAL A 47 -2.61 4.32 -4.45
CA VAL A 47 -3.09 3.23 -3.61
C VAL A 47 -2.93 1.93 -4.39
N PHE A 48 -1.97 1.12 -3.96
CA PHE A 48 -1.69 -0.21 -4.49
C PHE A 48 -2.50 -1.20 -3.67
N SER A 49 -3.21 -2.10 -4.35
CA SER A 49 -3.95 -3.16 -3.68
C SER A 49 -3.74 -4.50 -4.35
N ARG A 50 -3.59 -5.54 -3.52
CA ARG A 50 -3.45 -6.92 -3.95
C ARG A 50 -4.23 -7.85 -3.05
N TRP A 51 -4.96 -8.79 -3.65
CA TRP A 51 -5.67 -9.85 -2.93
C TRP A 51 -4.70 -10.98 -2.57
N TYR A 52 -4.73 -11.41 -1.31
CA TYR A 52 -3.96 -12.55 -0.82
C TYR A 52 -4.93 -13.65 -0.38
N PRO A 53 -5.04 -14.75 -1.15
CA PRO A 53 -5.93 -15.87 -0.82
C PRO A 53 -5.70 -16.44 0.59
N GLU A 54 -4.46 -16.51 1.03
CA GLU A 54 -4.03 -17.00 2.34
C GLU A 54 -4.48 -16.11 3.51
N LEU A 55 -4.71 -14.81 3.25
CA LEU A 55 -5.27 -13.88 4.22
C LEU A 55 -6.79 -13.73 4.07
N ALA A 56 -7.35 -14.20 2.94
CA ALA A 56 -8.70 -13.89 2.48
C ALA A 56 -9.02 -12.39 2.58
N LYS A 57 -8.02 -11.54 2.28
CA LYS A 57 -8.07 -10.08 2.41
C LYS A 57 -7.17 -9.40 1.37
N TYR A 58 -7.43 -8.12 1.16
CA TYR A 58 -6.55 -7.22 0.43
C TYR A 58 -5.49 -6.65 1.36
N VAL A 59 -4.26 -6.56 0.87
CA VAL A 59 -3.24 -5.68 1.43
C VAL A 59 -3.24 -4.42 0.60
N ILE A 60 -3.32 -3.28 1.28
CA ILE A 60 -3.38 -1.96 0.67
C ILE A 60 -2.14 -1.19 1.10
N VAL A 61 -1.41 -0.62 0.13
CA VAL A 61 -0.22 0.19 0.37
C VAL A 61 -0.41 1.54 -0.29
N VAL A 62 -0.26 2.61 0.48
CA VAL A 62 -0.40 4.00 0.00
C VAL A 62 0.98 4.61 -0.14
N VAL A 63 1.27 5.16 -1.31
CA VAL A 63 2.60 5.65 -1.70
C VAL A 63 2.45 7.05 -2.27
N VAL A 64 3.24 8.02 -1.80
CA VAL A 64 3.38 9.30 -2.51
C VAL A 64 4.38 9.12 -3.63
N ILE A 65 3.96 9.44 -4.85
CA ILE A 65 4.81 9.49 -6.04
C ILE A 65 5.10 10.97 -6.30
N HIS A 66 6.26 11.43 -5.90
CA HIS A 66 6.70 12.79 -6.16
C HIS A 66 7.56 12.81 -7.45
N PRO A 67 7.52 13.87 -8.28
CA PRO A 67 8.36 13.98 -9.48
C PRO A 67 9.89 14.04 -9.21
N GLY A 68 10.31 13.95 -7.96
CA GLY A 68 11.71 13.82 -7.55
C GLY A 68 12.15 12.35 -7.38
N PRO A 69 13.39 12.10 -6.91
CA PRO A 69 13.94 10.75 -6.80
C PRO A 69 13.35 9.90 -5.66
N ARG A 70 12.41 10.44 -4.87
CA ARG A 70 11.97 9.83 -3.61
C ARG A 70 10.47 9.57 -3.61
N ASN A 71 10.13 8.28 -3.62
CA ASN A 71 8.80 7.77 -3.33
C ASN A 71 8.82 7.14 -1.93
N TRP A 72 7.82 7.45 -1.10
CA TRP A 72 7.71 6.90 0.25
C TRP A 72 6.31 6.35 0.52
N ILE A 73 6.25 5.36 1.39
CA ILE A 73 4.99 4.78 1.87
C ILE A 73 4.42 5.68 2.96
N ILE A 74 3.15 6.06 2.83
CA ILE A 74 2.41 6.79 3.86
C ILE A 74 1.91 5.81 4.93
N THR A 75 1.25 4.74 4.46
CA THR A 75 0.65 3.71 5.30
C THR A 75 0.48 2.40 4.51
N ALA A 76 0.34 1.29 5.23
CA ALA A 76 -0.08 0.00 4.69
C ALA A 76 -1.02 -0.68 5.70
N TYR A 77 -2.13 -1.25 5.23
CA TYR A 77 -3.13 -1.91 6.09
C TYR A 77 -3.82 -3.07 5.37
N ILE A 78 -4.53 -3.92 6.14
CA ILE A 78 -5.27 -5.05 5.59
C ILE A 78 -6.77 -4.71 5.56
N SER A 79 -7.46 -5.00 4.45
CA SER A 79 -8.89 -4.74 4.30
C SER A 79 -9.62 -5.91 3.65
N ARG A 80 -10.91 -6.08 3.96
CA ARG A 80 -11.80 -7.03 3.26
C ARG A 80 -12.28 -6.51 1.90
N ARG A 81 -12.11 -5.23 1.63
CA ARG A 81 -12.55 -4.57 0.39
C ARG A 81 -11.33 -3.97 -0.32
N PRO A 82 -11.35 -3.92 -1.67
CA PRO A 82 -10.32 -3.19 -2.40
C PRO A 82 -10.38 -1.70 -2.03
N ALA A 83 -9.29 -0.99 -2.28
CA ALA A 83 -9.23 0.43 -2.04
C ALA A 83 -10.30 1.20 -2.86
N THR A 84 -10.73 2.33 -2.32
CA THR A 84 -11.59 3.30 -3.01
C THR A 84 -10.72 4.40 -3.65
N GLY A 85 -11.20 5.01 -4.72
CA GLY A 85 -10.44 5.99 -5.50
C GLY A 85 -10.58 5.78 -7.01
N GLU A 86 -10.11 6.75 -7.79
CA GLU A 86 -10.08 6.67 -9.26
C GLU A 86 -9.11 5.57 -9.70
N THR A 87 -9.58 4.65 -10.55
CA THR A 87 -8.74 3.59 -11.08
C THR A 87 -7.77 4.16 -12.11
N GLU A 88 -6.48 4.04 -11.83
CA GLU A 88 -5.44 4.32 -12.80
C GLU A 88 -5.10 3.04 -13.60
N TRP A 89 -5.07 1.89 -12.93
CA TRP A 89 -4.75 0.61 -13.56
C TRP A 89 -5.35 -0.59 -12.83
N ILE A 90 -5.74 -1.62 -13.58
CA ILE A 90 -6.20 -2.94 -13.09
C ILE A 90 -5.45 -4.02 -13.88
N ARG A 91 -5.04 -5.07 -13.17
CA ARG A 91 -4.47 -6.28 -13.75
C ARG A 91 -5.54 -7.02 -14.58
N ASN A 92 -5.22 -7.30 -15.84
CA ASN A 92 -6.03 -8.13 -16.73
C ASN A 92 -5.67 -9.61 -16.62
#